data_AF-A0A6M0FW88-F1
#
_entry.id   AF-A0A6M0FW88-F1
#
_cell.length_a   1.000
_cell.length_b   1.000
_cell.length_c   1.000
_cell.angle_alpha   90.00
_cell.angle_beta   90.00
_cell.angle_gamma   90.00
#
_symmetry.space_group_name_H-M   'P 1'
#
loop_
_entity.id
_entity.type
_entity.pdbx_description
1 polymer ?
#
loop_
_entity_poly.entity_id
_entity_poly.type
_entity_poly.pdbx_seq_one_letter_code
_entity_poly.pdbx_strand_id
1 'polypeptide(L)' 'MSHCIKPNCPDPENPDNILFCQACGSELLLAGEYRVSRLLGKGGFGRTYEVSQGSRTKVLKVLIKHQPKAMGMV' A
#
# COMPACT_ATOMS: atom_id res chain seq x y z
N MET A 1 9.17 0.93 8.98
CA MET A 1 7.95 1.75 9.09
C MET A 1 6.89 1.17 8.17
N SER A 2 5.63 1.21 8.60
CA SER A 2 4.48 0.78 7.81
C SER A 2 3.68 1.99 7.33
N HIS A 3 3.29 1.99 6.07
CA HIS A 3 2.55 3.08 5.43
C HIS A 3 1.09 2.67 5.20
N CYS A 4 0.15 3.47 5.70
CA CYS A 4 -1.27 3.22 5.49
C CYS A 4 -1.67 3.61 4.06
N ILE A 5 -2.31 2.70 3.33
CA ILE A 5 -2.78 2.95 1.96
C ILE A 5 -4.26 3.35 1.87
N LYS A 6 -4.97 3.43 3.00
CA LYS A 6 -6.37 3.89 3.07
C LYS A 6 -6.43 5.31 2.47
N PRO A 7 -7.28 5.55 1.44
CA PRO A 7 -7.48 6.90 0.94
C PRO A 7 -7.92 7.84 2.07
N ASN A 8 -7.39 9.07 2.07
CA ASN A 8 -7.69 10.11 3.05
C ASN A 8 -7.28 9.77 4.50
N CYS A 9 -6.29 8.88 4.70
CA CYS A 9 -5.66 8.74 6.01
C CYS A 9 -5.01 10.08 6.41
N PRO A 10 -5.31 10.65 7.59
CA PRO A 10 -4.75 11.93 8.00
C PRO A 10 -3.26 11.82 8.38
N ASP A 11 -2.83 10.66 8.86
CA ASP A 11 -1.42 10.33 9.12
C ASP A 11 -1.13 8.88 8.70
N PRO A 12 -0.48 8.68 7.54
CA PRO A 12 -0.25 7.34 7.00
C PRO A 12 0.96 6.62 7.61
N GLU A 13 1.85 7.31 8.33
CA GLU A 13 3.08 6.69 8.86
C GLU A 13 2.81 5.97 10.18
N ASN A 14 3.29 4.73 10.28
CA ASN A 14 2.99 3.85 11.41
C ASN A 14 4.24 3.04 11.83
N PRO A 15 4.39 2.71 13.13
CA PRO A 15 5.38 1.75 13.60
C PRO A 15 5.22 0.36 12.94
N ASP A 16 6.30 -0.42 12.88
CA ASP A 16 6.28 -1.75 12.22
C ASP A 16 5.59 -2.85 13.02
N ASN A 17 5.33 -2.64 14.30
CA ASN A 17 4.81 -3.65 15.20
C ASN A 17 3.29 -3.57 15.41
N ILE A 18 2.59 -2.67 14.70
CA ILE A 18 1.13 -2.52 14.80
C ILE A 18 0.41 -3.09 13.59
N LEU A 19 -0.79 -3.63 13.81
CA LEU A 19 -1.62 -4.27 12.78
C LEU A 19 -2.65 -3.31 12.18
N PHE A 20 -3.03 -2.27 12.91
CA PHE A 20 -4.01 -1.28 12.50
C PHE A 20 -3.40 0.11 12.54
N CYS A 21 -3.73 0.92 11.55
CA CYS A 21 -3.27 2.31 11.46
C CYS A 21 -3.77 3.12 12.65
N GLN A 22 -2.88 3.82 13.35
CA GLN A 22 -3.23 4.63 14.52
C GLN A 22 -4.12 5.82 14.17
N ALA A 23 -4.03 6.32 12.94
CA ALA A 23 -4.75 7.51 12.51
C ALA A 23 -6.16 7.23 11.94
N CYS A 24 -6.39 6.05 11.38
CA CYS A 24 -7.66 5.74 10.71
C CYS A 24 -8.23 4.33 10.95
N GLY A 25 -7.59 3.52 11.81
CA GLY A 25 -8.04 2.19 12.19
C GLY A 25 -8.00 1.13 11.09
N SER A 26 -7.44 1.42 9.92
CA SER A 26 -7.41 0.48 8.80
C SER A 26 -6.28 -0.54 8.96
N GLU A 27 -6.51 -1.78 8.52
CA GLU A 27 -5.51 -2.83 8.58
C GLU A 27 -4.26 -2.47 7.74
N LEU A 28 -3.09 -2.65 8.33
CA LEU A 28 -1.78 -2.36 7.71
C LEU A 28 -1.19 -3.57 7.00
N LEU A 29 -1.72 -4.76 7.26
CA LEU A 29 -1.28 -6.03 6.71
C LEU A 29 -2.20 -6.46 5.57
N LEU A 30 -1.75 -6.27 4.34
CA LEU A 30 -2.54 -6.60 3.15
C LEU A 30 -2.48 -8.10 2.89
N ALA A 31 -3.65 -8.71 2.67
CA ALA A 31 -3.80 -10.15 2.47
C ALA A 31 -3.14 -11.01 3.57
N GLY A 32 -2.96 -10.45 4.77
CA GLY A 32 -2.32 -11.15 5.89
C GLY A 32 -0.80 -11.32 5.78
N GLU A 33 -0.13 -10.77 4.77
CA GLU A 33 1.31 -11.05 4.55
C GLU A 33 2.15 -9.89 3.99
N TYR A 34 1.53 -8.85 3.42
CA TYR A 34 2.27 -7.72 2.85
C TYR A 34 2.15 -6.47 3.72
N ARG A 35 3.28 -5.88 4.09
CA ARG A 35 3.32 -4.54 4.71
C ARG A 35 3.82 -3.52 3.72
N VAL A 36 3.13 -2.38 3.63
CA VAL A 36 3.55 -1.29 2.76
C VAL A 36 4.62 -0.47 3.47
N SER A 37 5.76 -0.22 2.83
CA SER A 37 6.83 0.59 3.42
C SER A 37 6.73 2.06 3.02
N ARG A 38 6.47 2.35 1.74
CA ARG A 38 6.37 3.72 1.19
C ARG A 38 5.73 3.77 -0.18
N LEU A 39 5.30 4.97 -0.58
CA LEU A 39 4.91 5.30 -1.95
C LEU A 39 6.16 5.44 -2.85
N LEU A 40 6.18 4.72 -3.97
CA LEU A 40 7.23 4.85 -5.00
C LEU A 40 6.83 5.84 -6.10
N GLY A 41 5.54 5.96 -6.40
CA GLY A 41 5.08 6.88 -7.44
C GLY A 41 3.57 6.92 -7.60
N LYS A 42 3.09 7.98 -8.25
CA LYS A 42 1.68 8.18 -8.61
C LYS A 42 1.61 8.52 -10.09
N GLY A 43 0.71 7.87 -10.81
CA GLY A 43 0.47 8.13 -12.24
C GLY A 43 -1.01 8.06 -12.59
N GLY A 44 -1.33 8.29 -13.86
CA GLY A 44 -2.72 8.31 -14.36
C GLY A 44 -3.50 7.00 -14.14
N PHE A 45 -2.79 5.89 -13.89
CA PHE A 45 -3.37 4.57 -13.69
C PHE A 45 -3.38 4.10 -12.23
N GLY A 46 -2.74 4.81 -11.31
CA GLY A 46 -2.67 4.32 -9.93
C GLY A 46 -1.57 4.92 -9.08
N ARG A 47 -1.44 4.36 -7.87
CA ARG A 47 -0.34 4.57 -6.94
C ARG A 47 0.50 3.30 -6.87
N THR A 48 1.81 3.45 -6.92
CA THR A 48 2.77 2.36 -6.83
C THR A 48 3.47 2.45 -5.49
N TYR A 49 3.50 1.35 -4.74
CA TYR A 49 4.10 1.26 -3.42
C TYR A 49 5.16 0.16 -3.38
N GLU A 50 6.12 0.35 -2.49
CA GLU A 50 7.03 -0.70 -2.07
C GLU A 50 6.36 -1.46 -0.91
N VAL A 51 6.39 -2.79 -0.98
CA VAL A 51 5.83 -3.66 0.07
C VAL A 51 6.84 -4.73 0.47
N SER A 52 6.82 -5.13 1.73
CA SER A 52 7.60 -6.25 2.26
C SER A 52 6.70 -7.46 2.52
N GLN A 53 7.24 -8.64 2.19
CA GLN A 53 6.70 -9.96 2.54
C GLN A 53 7.84 -10.73 3.21
N GLY A 54 7.91 -10.69 4.54
CA GLY A 54 9.10 -11.14 5.27
C GLY A 54 10.35 -10.37 4.84
N SER A 55 11.39 -11.07 4.39
CA SER A 55 12.65 -10.48 3.90
C SER A 55 12.60 -10.02 2.43
N ARG A 56 11.49 -10.26 1.73
CA ARG A 56 11.36 -9.96 0.29
C ARG A 56 10.69 -8.62 0.07
N THR A 57 11.28 -7.78 -0.77
CA THR A 57 10.68 -6.55 -1.27
C THR A 57 9.93 -6.81 -2.58
N LYS A 58 8.74 -6.23 -2.71
CA LYS A 58 7.87 -6.29 -3.91
C LYS A 58 7.29 -4.92 -4.21
N VAL A 59 6.63 -4.81 -5.36
CA VAL A 59 5.92 -3.60 -5.79
C VAL A 59 4.42 -3.89 -5.85
N LEU A 60 3.63 -3.05 -5.19
CA LEU A 60 2.16 -3.09 -5.24
C LEU A 60 1.64 -1.88 -6.03
N LYS A 61 0.81 -2.11 -7.04
CA LYS A 61 0.15 -1.04 -7.81
C LYS A 61 -1.34 -1.01 -7.50
N VAL A 62 -1.79 0.03 -6.80
CA VAL A 62 -3.20 0.27 -6.51
C VAL A 62 -3.81 1.08 -7.66
N LEU A 63 -4.75 0.49 -8.38
CA LEU A 63 -5.41 1.12 -9.52
C LEU A 63 -6.50 2.10 -9.05
N ILE A 64 -6.48 3.34 -9.57
CA ILE A 64 -7.46 4.40 -9.22
C ILE A 64 -8.64 4.50 -10.20
N LYS A 65 -8.59 3.74 -11.29
CA LYS A 65 -9.67 3.65 -12.29
C LYS A 65 -9.80 2.20 -12.75
N HIS A 66 -11.01 1.68 -12.76
CA HIS A 66 -11.31 0.34 -13.27
C HIS A 66 -11.40 0.39 -14.80
N GLN A 67 -10.25 0.57 -15.48
CA GLN A 67 -10.18 0.51 -16.94
C GLN A 67 -9.37 -0.71 -17.40
N PRO A 68 -9.83 -1.47 -18.42
CA PRO A 68 -9.15 -2.69 -18.88
C PRO A 68 -7.68 -2.50 -19.25
N LYS A 69 -7.31 -1.30 -19.75
CA LYS A 69 -5.92 -0.93 -20.09
C LYS A 69 -4.97 -0.95 -18.89
N ALA A 70 -5.48 -0.93 -17.66
CA ALA A 70 -4.69 -0.93 -16.44
C ALA A 70 -4.33 -2.35 -15.94
N MET A 71 -4.95 -3.41 -16.46
CA MET A 71 -4.72 -4.80 -16.07
C MET A 71 -3.71 -5.55 -16.96
N GLY A 72 -3.07 -4.85 -17.91
CA GLY A 72 -2.15 -5.42 -18.89
C GLY A 72 -0.66 -5.38 -18.52
N MET A 73 -0.33 -5.44 -17.23
CA MET A 73 1.06 -5.63 -16.77
C MET A 73 1.06 -6.73 -15.71
N VAL A 74 0.82 -7.95 -16.17
CA VAL A 74 1.19 -9.18 -15.45
C VAL A 74 2.37 -9.77 -16.20
#